data_AF-A0A1Y3SAN0-F1
#
_entry.id   AF-A0A1Y3SAN0-F1
#
_cell.length_a   1.000
_cell.length_b   1.000
_cell.length_c   1.000
_cell.angle_alpha   90.00
_cell.angle_beta   90.00
_cell.angle_gamma   90.00
#
_symmetry.space_group_name_H-M   'P 1'
#
loop_
_entity.id
_entity.type
_entity.pdbx_description
1 polymer ?
#
loop_
_entity_poly.entity_id
_entity_poly.type
_entity_poly.pdbx_seq_one_letter_code
_entity_poly.pdbx_strand_id
1 'polypeptide(L)'
;MQRENEELRGRLEAIAREAPQGSEKLAQGDDEVELRFDFRATHKKTWKTYDCSSSLLLSWNELFGCIAPEMIDECSEVDIARALVGLVASYKNIILAKPEFSDLMKASNFVLDRDDFNQIIVQFRALGLMCLSTKKKNRSTKDTNTYWSLTPYGDFIMTQLLAIKK
;
A
#
# COMPACT_ATOMS: atom_id res chain seq x y z
N MET A 1 26.20 -8.22 -33.06
CA MET A 1 24.76 -8.56 -32.91
C MET A 1 24.38 -9.05 -31.50
N GLN A 2 25.04 -10.04 -30.87
CA GLN A 2 24.70 -10.44 -29.49
C GLN A 2 25.09 -9.40 -28.43
N ARG A 3 26.29 -8.84 -28.51
CA ARG A 3 26.80 -7.82 -27.57
C ARG A 3 25.97 -6.53 -27.55
N GLU A 4 25.48 -6.12 -28.72
CA GLU A 4 24.62 -4.94 -28.89
C GLU A 4 23.20 -5.20 -28.35
N ASN A 5 22.69 -6.43 -28.46
CA ASN A 5 21.43 -6.83 -27.81
C ASN A 5 21.54 -6.85 -26.28
N GLU A 6 22.66 -7.33 -25.74
CA GLU A 6 22.91 -7.32 -24.29
C GLU A 6 23.10 -5.90 -23.76
N GLU A 7 23.82 -5.05 -24.48
CA GLU A 7 24.01 -3.65 -24.10
C GLU A 7 22.69 -2.86 -24.16
N LEU A 8 21.88 -3.06 -25.20
CA LEU A 8 20.54 -2.47 -25.29
C LEU A 8 19.62 -2.98 -24.19
N ARG A 9 19.68 -4.27 -23.84
CA ARG A 9 18.94 -4.84 -22.71
C ARG A 9 19.37 -4.25 -21.37
N GLY A 10 20.67 -4.12 -21.13
CA GLY A 10 21.20 -3.51 -19.91
C GLY A 10 20.81 -2.04 -19.76
N ARG A 11 20.82 -1.27 -20.86
CA ARG A 11 20.32 0.12 -20.87
C ARG A 11 18.82 0.19 -20.60
N LEU A 12 18.03 -0.73 -21.17
CA LEU A 12 16.59 -0.82 -20.90
C LEU A 12 16.30 -1.17 -19.44
N GLU A 13 17.07 -2.06 -18.81
CA GLU A 13 16.94 -2.41 -17.40
C GLU A 13 17.32 -1.25 -16.46
N ALA A 14 18.34 -0.47 -16.81
CA ALA A 14 18.74 0.72 -16.06
C ALA A 14 17.66 1.81 -16.13
N ILE A 15 17.15 2.12 -17.33
CA ILE A 15 16.06 3.09 -17.54
C ILE A 15 14.76 2.63 -16.85
N ALA A 16 14.49 1.32 -16.82
CA ALA A 16 13.30 0.77 -16.16
C ALA A 16 13.30 0.97 -14.63
N ARG A 17 14.43 1.35 -14.03
CA ARG A 17 14.56 1.71 -12.61
C ARG A 17 14.59 3.21 -12.37
N GLU A 18 14.30 4.02 -13.37
CA GLU A 18 14.13 5.46 -13.20
C GLU A 18 12.66 5.78 -12.89
N ALA A 19 12.45 6.79 -12.05
CA ALA A 19 11.11 7.30 -11.78
C ALA A 19 10.50 7.89 -13.07
N PRO A 20 9.18 7.79 -13.28
CA PRO A 20 8.53 8.41 -14.43
C PRO A 20 8.81 9.92 -14.50
N GLN A 21 9.09 10.45 -15.69
CA GLN A 21 9.34 11.88 -15.86
C GLN A 21 8.16 12.71 -15.32
N GLY A 22 8.44 13.68 -14.45
CA GLY A 22 7.43 14.53 -13.81
C GLY A 22 6.93 14.01 -12.47
N SER A 23 7.29 12.78 -12.06
CA SER A 23 6.90 12.22 -10.76
C SER A 23 7.58 12.90 -9.59
N GLU A 24 8.67 13.65 -9.81
CA GLU A 24 9.37 14.43 -8.78
C GLU A 24 8.50 15.53 -8.13
N LYS A 25 7.40 15.91 -8.80
CA LYS A 25 6.44 16.92 -8.30
C LYS A 25 5.25 16.30 -7.57
N LEU A 26 5.14 14.98 -7.57
CA LEU A 26 4.09 14.24 -6.90
C LEU A 26 4.53 13.91 -5.47
N ALA A 27 3.57 13.89 -4.55
CA ALA A 27 3.84 13.51 -3.16
C ALA A 27 4.40 12.08 -3.08
N GLN A 28 5.53 11.89 -2.41
CA GLN A 28 6.23 10.61 -2.38
C GLN A 28 7.20 10.50 -1.20
N GLY A 29 7.74 9.30 -0.98
CA GLY A 29 8.74 9.08 0.05
C GLY A 29 8.19 9.39 1.44
N ASP A 30 8.82 10.36 2.11
CA ASP A 30 8.45 10.78 3.47
C ASP A 30 7.33 11.82 3.50
N ASP A 31 6.82 12.27 2.34
CA ASP A 31 5.60 13.08 2.30
C ASP A 31 4.43 12.31 2.91
N GLU A 32 3.61 13.01 3.70
CA GLU A 32 2.51 12.42 4.45
C GLU A 32 1.17 12.53 3.72
N VAL A 33 0.32 11.53 3.94
CA VAL A 33 -1.07 11.48 3.49
C VAL A 33 -1.98 11.02 4.62
N GLU A 34 -3.17 11.62 4.70
CA GLU A 34 -4.20 11.20 5.64
C GLU A 34 -4.92 9.96 5.10
N LEU A 35 -4.95 8.89 5.91
CA LEU A 35 -5.69 7.67 5.62
C LEU A 35 -6.88 7.55 6.58
N ARG A 36 -8.09 7.66 6.06
CA ARG A 36 -9.33 7.52 6.83
C ARG A 36 -9.81 6.07 6.86
N PHE A 37 -10.41 5.71 7.98
CA PHE A 37 -10.95 4.38 8.20
C PHE A 37 -12.06 4.38 9.26
N ASP A 38 -12.91 3.37 9.14
CA ASP A 38 -13.88 2.99 10.14
C ASP A 38 -13.39 1.78 10.94
N PHE A 39 -13.85 1.64 12.16
CA PHE A 39 -13.58 0.50 13.02
C PHE A 39 -14.70 0.31 14.05
N ARG A 40 -14.72 -0.85 14.70
CA ARG A 40 -15.58 -1.12 15.85
C ARG A 40 -14.79 -1.08 17.14
N ALA A 41 -15.37 -0.52 18.18
CA ALA A 41 -14.81 -0.58 19.52
C ALA A 41 -15.87 -0.78 20.59
N THR A 42 -15.47 -1.40 21.69
CA THR A 42 -16.36 -1.75 22.80
C THR A 42 -16.19 -0.73 23.93
N HIS A 43 -17.30 -0.20 24.44
CA HIS A 43 -17.27 0.69 25.59
C HIS A 43 -16.92 -0.07 26.88
N LYS A 44 -15.97 0.48 27.66
CA LYS A 44 -15.34 -0.18 28.81
C LYS A 44 -16.33 -0.60 29.91
N LYS A 45 -17.39 0.18 30.16
CA LYS A 45 -18.33 -0.07 31.27
C LYS A 45 -19.57 -0.85 30.84
N THR A 46 -20.04 -0.64 29.62
CA THR A 46 -21.34 -1.16 29.16
C THR A 46 -21.21 -2.38 28.26
N TRP A 47 -19.98 -2.70 27.82
CA TRP A 47 -19.70 -3.77 26.86
C TRP A 47 -20.45 -3.66 25.53
N LYS A 48 -21.05 -2.49 25.25
CA LYS A 48 -21.68 -2.20 23.96
C LYS A 48 -20.62 -1.87 22.93
N THR A 49 -20.81 -2.35 21.72
CA THR A 49 -19.93 -2.06 20.57
C THR A 49 -20.51 -0.92 19.74
N TYR A 50 -19.63 -0.03 19.30
CA TYR A 50 -19.96 1.13 18.49
C TYR A 50 -19.12 1.11 17.21
N ASP A 51 -19.71 1.59 16.12
CA ASP A 51 -18.95 1.95 14.92
C ASP A 51 -18.31 3.33 15.17
N CYS A 52 -17.04 3.48 14.77
CA CYS A 52 -16.20 4.64 15.00
C CYS A 52 -15.45 4.95 13.71
N SER A 53 -15.11 6.22 13.50
CA SER A 53 -14.32 6.68 12.36
C SER A 53 -13.11 7.45 12.88
N SER A 54 -11.97 7.29 12.22
CA SER A 54 -10.74 8.00 12.56
C SER A 54 -9.85 8.09 11.32
N SER A 55 -8.78 8.87 11.42
CA SER A 55 -7.69 8.90 10.46
C SER A 55 -6.32 8.72 11.12
N LEU A 56 -5.35 8.36 10.28
CA LEU A 56 -3.91 8.35 10.58
C LEU A 56 -3.19 9.16 9.51
N LEU A 57 -2.14 9.86 9.92
CA LEU A 57 -1.20 10.51 9.01
C LEU A 57 -0.03 9.54 8.82
N LEU A 58 0.22 9.12 7.57
CA LEU A 58 1.24 8.12 7.22
C LEU A 58 2.05 8.62 6.03
N SER A 59 3.35 8.32 6.00
CA SER A 59 4.19 8.58 4.84
C SER A 59 3.87 7.63 3.68
N TRP A 60 4.14 8.07 2.44
CA TRP A 60 4.06 7.18 1.28
C TRP A 60 4.99 5.97 1.39
N ASN A 61 6.15 6.13 2.04
CA ASN A 61 7.08 5.05 2.36
C ASN A 61 6.44 4.01 3.28
N GLU A 62 5.75 4.41 4.36
CA GLU A 62 5.07 3.46 5.23
C GLU A 62 3.99 2.67 4.49
N LEU A 63 3.17 3.36 3.70
CA LEU A 63 2.12 2.74 2.90
C LEU A 63 2.71 1.76 1.87
N PHE A 64 3.73 2.19 1.12
CA PHE A 64 4.34 1.38 0.08
C PHE A 64 5.10 0.18 0.67
N GLY A 65 5.88 0.40 1.74
CA GLY A 65 6.60 -0.64 2.44
C GLY A 65 5.69 -1.73 3.01
N CYS A 66 4.45 -1.38 3.36
CA CYS A 66 3.45 -2.34 3.79
C CYS A 66 2.92 -3.22 2.64
N ILE A 67 2.64 -2.65 1.46
CA ILE A 67 1.96 -3.38 0.38
C ILE A 67 2.91 -3.99 -0.65
N ALA A 68 4.12 -3.45 -0.80
CA ALA A 68 5.07 -3.87 -1.82
C ALA A 68 5.47 -5.35 -1.73
N PRO A 69 5.69 -5.94 -0.53
CA PRO A 69 6.00 -7.37 -0.42
C PRO A 69 4.92 -8.30 -0.99
N GLU A 70 3.65 -7.91 -0.89
CA GLU A 70 2.53 -8.69 -1.46
C GLU A 70 2.60 -8.69 -3.01
N MET A 71 3.19 -7.64 -3.61
CA MET A 71 3.26 -7.44 -5.06
C MET A 71 4.50 -8.03 -5.74
N ILE A 72 5.39 -8.74 -5.01
CA ILE A 72 6.62 -9.34 -5.57
C ILE A 72 6.31 -10.24 -6.78
N ASP A 73 5.22 -11.01 -6.73
CA ASP A 73 4.74 -11.79 -7.88
C ASP A 73 3.56 -11.11 -8.57
N GLU A 74 2.41 -11.14 -7.92
CA GLU A 74 1.22 -10.33 -8.17
C GLU A 74 0.31 -10.43 -6.94
N CYS A 75 -0.50 -9.41 -6.68
CA CYS A 75 -1.55 -9.48 -5.65
C CYS A 75 -2.84 -8.86 -6.14
N SER A 76 -3.96 -9.23 -5.53
CA SER A 76 -5.26 -8.62 -5.83
C SER A 76 -5.45 -7.32 -5.06
N GLU A 77 -6.38 -6.46 -5.50
CA GLU A 77 -6.81 -5.29 -4.69
C GLU A 77 -7.27 -5.67 -3.28
N VAL A 78 -7.84 -6.87 -3.12
CA VAL A 78 -8.27 -7.38 -1.81
C VAL A 78 -7.06 -7.64 -0.91
N ASP A 79 -5.94 -8.10 -1.47
CA ASP A 79 -4.70 -8.34 -0.71
C ASP A 79 -4.06 -7.02 -0.29
N ILE A 80 -4.01 -6.03 -1.19
CA ILE A 80 -3.54 -4.67 -0.86
C ILE A 80 -4.40 -4.05 0.25
N ALA A 81 -5.72 -4.12 0.13
CA ALA A 81 -6.63 -3.59 1.14
C ALA A 81 -6.42 -4.29 2.49
N ARG A 82 -6.21 -5.61 2.49
CA ARG A 82 -5.91 -6.37 3.71
C ARG A 82 -4.60 -5.94 4.37
N ALA A 83 -3.54 -5.73 3.57
CA ALA A 83 -2.25 -5.27 4.06
C ALA A 83 -2.37 -3.88 4.72
N LEU A 84 -3.01 -2.93 4.06
CA LEU A 84 -3.24 -1.58 4.59
C LEU A 84 -4.13 -1.60 5.85
N VAL A 85 -5.18 -2.44 5.89
CA VAL A 85 -5.98 -2.65 7.10
C VAL A 85 -5.13 -3.21 8.24
N GLY A 86 -4.21 -4.14 7.94
CA GLY A 86 -3.24 -4.67 8.89
C GLY A 86 -2.32 -3.58 9.46
N LEU A 87 -1.82 -2.69 8.60
CA LEU A 87 -1.03 -1.52 9.00
C LEU A 87 -1.83 -0.64 9.96
N VAL A 88 -3.05 -0.22 9.60
CA VAL A 88 -3.91 0.61 10.47
C VAL A 88 -4.19 -0.10 11.80
N ALA A 89 -4.46 -1.41 11.77
CA ALA A 89 -4.71 -2.19 12.99
C ALA A 89 -3.48 -2.26 13.91
N SER A 90 -2.25 -2.12 13.39
CA SER A 90 -1.04 -2.03 14.21
C SER A 90 -1.00 -0.76 15.06
N TYR A 91 -1.65 0.32 14.58
CA TYR A 91 -1.80 1.60 15.28
C TYR A 91 -2.98 1.63 16.27
N LYS A 92 -3.70 0.52 16.49
CA LYS A 92 -4.93 0.48 17.33
C LYS A 92 -4.77 1.08 18.73
N ASN A 93 -3.60 0.93 19.35
CA ASN A 93 -3.36 1.45 20.69
C ASN A 93 -3.22 2.98 20.67
N ILE A 94 -2.59 3.53 19.62
CA ILE A 94 -2.47 4.97 19.39
C ILE A 94 -3.85 5.55 19.08
N ILE A 95 -4.65 4.86 18.26
CA ILE A 95 -6.03 5.25 17.95
C ILE A 95 -6.86 5.30 19.23
N LEU A 96 -6.89 4.23 20.04
CA LEU A 96 -7.65 4.18 21.29
C LEU A 96 -7.13 5.12 22.39
N ALA A 97 -5.92 5.68 22.23
CA ALA A 97 -5.39 6.70 23.14
C ALA A 97 -5.92 8.11 22.85
N LYS A 98 -6.58 8.34 21.70
CA LYS A 98 -7.20 9.64 21.38
C LYS A 98 -8.30 9.97 22.41
N PRO A 99 -8.44 11.24 22.83
CA PRO A 99 -9.42 11.65 23.85
C PRO A 99 -10.87 11.24 23.52
N GLU A 100 -11.26 11.31 22.24
CA GLU A 100 -12.60 10.92 21.77
C GLU A 100 -12.93 9.42 21.96
N PHE A 101 -11.92 8.56 22.14
CA PHE A 101 -12.08 7.12 22.33
C PHE A 101 -11.67 6.66 23.74
N SER A 102 -11.51 7.58 24.70
CA SER A 102 -11.00 7.29 26.04
C SER A 102 -11.84 6.26 26.81
N ASP A 103 -13.14 6.17 26.52
CA ASP A 103 -14.07 5.21 27.14
C ASP A 103 -14.21 3.89 26.37
N LEU A 104 -13.46 3.72 25.28
CA LEU A 104 -13.51 2.55 24.40
C LEU A 104 -12.29 1.64 24.56
N MET A 105 -12.46 0.38 24.21
CA MET A 105 -11.44 -0.66 24.22
C MET A 105 -11.70 -1.64 23.06
N LYS A 106 -10.73 -2.53 22.81
CA LYS A 106 -10.85 -3.62 21.81
C LYS A 106 -11.28 -3.11 20.41
N ALA A 107 -10.46 -2.25 19.81
CA ALA A 107 -10.67 -1.85 18.42
C ALA A 107 -10.49 -3.04 17.46
N SER A 108 -11.45 -3.25 16.56
CA SER A 108 -11.46 -4.33 15.56
C SER A 108 -12.23 -3.92 14.31
N ASN A 109 -12.30 -4.82 13.32
CA ASN A 109 -13.09 -4.63 12.09
C ASN A 109 -12.76 -3.32 11.36
N PHE A 110 -11.47 -3.02 11.23
CA PHE A 110 -11.00 -1.87 10.50
C PHE A 110 -11.38 -1.99 9.01
N VAL A 111 -11.91 -0.91 8.45
CA VAL A 111 -12.31 -0.78 7.05
C VAL A 111 -11.79 0.55 6.55
N LEU A 112 -11.03 0.55 5.46
CA LEU A 112 -10.49 1.76 4.86
C LEU A 112 -11.56 2.53 4.12
N ASP A 113 -11.43 3.85 4.10
CA ASP A 113 -12.16 4.68 3.17
C ASP A 113 -11.82 4.28 1.72
N ARG A 114 -12.86 4.15 0.89
CA ARG A 114 -12.71 3.65 -0.49
C ARG A 114 -12.00 4.67 -1.38
N ASP A 115 -12.23 5.95 -1.18
CA ASP A 115 -11.62 7.00 -2.00
C ASP A 115 -10.14 7.14 -1.67
N ASP A 116 -9.79 7.09 -0.37
CA ASP A 116 -8.39 7.09 0.07
C ASP A 116 -7.64 5.86 -0.45
N PHE A 117 -8.26 4.67 -0.41
CA PHE A 117 -7.68 3.46 -1.00
C PHE A 117 -7.42 3.64 -2.50
N ASN A 118 -8.39 4.13 -3.26
CA ASN A 118 -8.24 4.35 -4.70
C ASN A 118 -7.15 5.39 -4.99
N GLN A 119 -7.07 6.46 -4.19
CA GLN A 119 -6.06 7.50 -4.32
C GLN A 119 -4.65 6.94 -4.10
N ILE A 120 -4.46 6.05 -3.13
CA ILE A 120 -3.18 5.37 -2.89
C ILE A 120 -2.76 4.56 -4.12
N ILE A 121 -3.69 3.78 -4.70
CA ILE A 121 -3.41 3.01 -5.93
C ILE A 121 -3.04 3.94 -7.09
N VAL A 122 -3.78 5.02 -7.28
CA VAL A 122 -3.49 6.02 -8.33
C VAL A 122 -2.11 6.64 -8.12
N GLN A 123 -1.77 7.01 -6.88
CA GLN A 123 -0.50 7.61 -6.54
C GLN A 123 0.67 6.68 -6.87
N PHE A 124 0.63 5.43 -6.40
CA PHE A 124 1.71 4.47 -6.66
C PHE A 124 1.86 4.12 -8.14
N ARG A 125 0.77 4.16 -8.92
CA ARG A 125 0.85 4.05 -10.38
C ARG A 125 1.48 5.27 -11.02
N ALA A 126 1.13 6.47 -10.57
CA ALA A 126 1.69 7.72 -11.10
C ALA A 126 3.18 7.86 -10.78
N LEU A 127 3.61 7.38 -9.62
CA LEU A 127 5.01 7.25 -9.22
C LEU A 127 5.74 6.10 -9.94
N GLY A 128 5.02 5.30 -10.72
CA GLY A 128 5.59 4.17 -11.44
C GLY A 128 6.07 3.03 -10.55
N LEU A 129 5.57 2.92 -9.32
CA LEU A 129 5.95 1.86 -8.37
C LEU A 129 5.20 0.55 -8.64
N MET A 130 3.98 0.64 -9.16
CA MET A 130 3.13 -0.53 -9.45
C MET A 130 2.44 -0.43 -10.81
N CYS A 131 2.10 -1.58 -11.38
CA CYS A 131 1.38 -1.69 -12.64
C CYS A 131 0.37 -2.84 -12.62
N LEU A 132 -0.58 -2.82 -13.56
CA LEU A 132 -1.53 -3.93 -13.72
C LEU A 132 -0.76 -5.20 -14.08
N SER A 133 -1.05 -6.29 -13.38
CA SER A 133 -0.43 -7.57 -13.67
C SER A 133 -0.86 -8.07 -15.05
N THR A 134 0.13 -8.52 -15.83
CA THR A 134 -0.07 -9.14 -17.15
C THR A 134 -0.30 -10.66 -17.06
N LYS A 135 -0.16 -11.25 -15.87
CA LYS A 135 -0.27 -12.69 -15.64
C LYS A 135 -1.73 -13.14 -15.60
N LYS A 136 -2.28 -13.54 -16.75
CA LYS A 136 -3.65 -14.08 -16.82
C LYS A 136 -3.73 -15.61 -16.78
N LYS A 137 -2.60 -16.30 -16.93
CA LYS A 137 -2.56 -17.74 -17.27
C LYS A 137 -3.09 -18.69 -16.20
N ASN A 138 -3.18 -18.28 -14.94
CA ASN A 138 -3.60 -19.14 -13.83
C ASN A 138 -4.94 -18.73 -13.20
N ARG A 139 -5.67 -17.78 -13.79
CA ARG A 139 -6.91 -17.26 -13.20
C ARG A 139 -8.12 -18.06 -13.66
N SER A 140 -9.05 -18.31 -12.73
CA SER A 140 -10.36 -18.90 -13.05
C SER A 140 -11.16 -17.93 -13.91
N THR A 141 -12.02 -18.44 -14.79
CA THR A 141 -12.94 -17.61 -15.60
C THR A 141 -13.98 -16.85 -14.77
N LYS A 142 -14.13 -17.20 -13.48
CA LYS A 142 -15.00 -16.51 -12.51
C LYS A 142 -14.27 -15.42 -11.70
N ASP A 143 -12.95 -15.32 -11.84
CA ASP A 143 -12.16 -14.34 -11.11
C ASP A 143 -12.27 -12.97 -11.80
N THR A 144 -12.94 -12.04 -11.12
CA THR A 144 -13.15 -10.67 -11.60
C THR A 144 -12.28 -9.66 -10.88
N ASN A 145 -11.29 -10.09 -10.09
CA ASN A 145 -10.43 -9.19 -9.35
C ASN A 145 -9.42 -8.48 -10.24
N THR A 146 -9.07 -7.25 -9.85
CA THR A 146 -7.92 -6.54 -10.40
C THR A 146 -6.65 -6.99 -9.67
N TYR A 147 -5.60 -7.23 -10.44
CA TYR A 147 -4.30 -7.68 -9.94
C TYR A 147 -3.19 -6.69 -10.29
N TRP A 148 -2.26 -6.54 -9.37
CA TRP A 148 -1.17 -5.58 -9.42
C TRP A 148 0.17 -6.28 -9.18
N SER A 149 1.22 -5.75 -9.81
CA SER A 149 2.60 -6.19 -9.62
C SER A 149 3.50 -4.96 -9.49
N LEU A 150 4.68 -5.15 -8.90
CA LEU A 150 5.72 -4.13 -8.91
C LEU A 150 6.24 -3.89 -10.33
N THR A 151 6.56 -2.63 -10.64
CA THR A 151 7.44 -2.33 -11.77
C THR A 151 8.90 -2.60 -11.39
N PRO A 152 9.85 -2.64 -12.34
CA PRO A 152 11.27 -2.72 -11.99
C PRO A 152 11.75 -1.57 -11.09
N TYR A 153 11.18 -0.37 -11.25
CA TYR A 153 11.42 0.76 -10.35
C TYR A 153 10.84 0.51 -8.95
N GLY A 154 9.60 0.04 -8.85
CA GLY A 154 8.96 -0.29 -7.58
C GLY A 154 9.69 -1.38 -6.80
N ASP A 155 10.18 -2.41 -7.48
CA ASP A 155 11.00 -3.46 -6.87
C ASP A 155 12.32 -2.91 -6.30
N PHE A 156 12.97 -2.00 -7.04
CA PHE A 156 14.16 -1.30 -6.57
C PHE A 156 13.85 -0.47 -5.32
N ILE A 157 12.78 0.32 -5.32
CA ILE A 157 12.37 1.14 -4.17
C ILE A 157 11.99 0.28 -2.97
N MET A 158 11.22 -0.79 -3.16
CA MET A 158 10.88 -1.76 -2.12
C MET A 158 12.16 -2.32 -1.48
N THR A 159 13.12 -2.73 -2.30
CA THR A 159 14.40 -3.25 -1.82
C THR A 159 15.16 -2.21 -1.00
N GLN A 160 15.23 -0.95 -1.47
CA GLN A 160 15.88 0.13 -0.72
C GLN A 160 15.21 0.40 0.63
N LEU A 161 13.88 0.32 0.67
CA LEU A 161 13.09 0.63 1.85
C LEU A 161 13.12 -0.50 2.89
N LEU A 162 13.04 -1.75 2.46
CA LEU A 162 12.84 -2.91 3.34
C LEU A 162 14.11 -3.74 3.61
N ALA A 163 15.18 -3.57 2.82
CA ALA A 163 16.41 -4.31 3.05
C ALA A 163 17.06 -3.92 4.38
N ILE A 164 17.50 -4.93 5.13
CA ILE A 164 18.25 -4.73 6.37
C ILE A 164 19.69 -4.34 6.02
N LYS A 165 20.07 -3.10 6.37
CA LYS A 165 21.43 -2.59 6.19
C LYS A 165 22.37 -3.20 7.24
N LYS A 166 23.64 -3.38 6.87
CA LYS A 166 24.72 -3.82 7.77
C LYS A 166 25.35 -2.66 8.51
#